data_AF-A0A0F8D7I3-F1
#
_entry.id   AF-A0A0F8D7I3-F1
#
_cell.length_a   1.000
_cell.length_b   1.000
_cell.length_c   1.000
_cell.angle_alpha   90.00
_cell.angle_beta   90.00
_cell.angle_gamma   90.00
#
_symmetry.space_group_name_H-M   'P 1'
#
loop_
_entity.id
_entity.type
_entity.pdbx_description
1 polymer ?
#
loop_
_entity_poly.entity_id
_entity_poly.type
_entity_poly.pdbx_seq_one_letter_code
_entity_poly.pdbx_strand_id
1 'polypeptide(L)'
;MRAFSLSVTRLAVSEPPSQPKHTVLEKPTRFVPPSHGARLARKNLPKHYGPAFTPDEIKEQNNRDYPTMLPPEGTFAHWFWTSKAVHSWIAIGTLTVLGVTSILMNFSQTSPFKELIPPSSELFTDPTHFIFAWVHVIQLHHADSNQKAIDSRFARLDDAMKRKMYQRAHGIEQESPITKIFGKIPEPEDQVEAEKLTVAKLEEKTKQAIVDAAGGPVETPTIPTSEPTQPRKKWFGLF
;
A
#
# COMPACT_ATOMS: atom_id res chain seq x y z
N MET A 1 37.52 -60.29 -45.41
CA MET A 1 37.94 -58.97 -44.86
C MET A 1 36.70 -58.13 -44.59
N ARG A 2 36.55 -57.63 -43.35
CA ARG A 2 35.58 -56.63 -42.85
C ARG A 2 34.09 -56.99 -42.95
N ALA A 3 33.21 -56.64 -42.04
CA ALA A 3 33.21 -56.37 -40.60
C ALA A 3 31.72 -56.46 -40.21
N PHE A 4 31.43 -57.05 -39.06
CA PHE A 4 30.07 -57.24 -38.55
C PHE A 4 29.35 -55.91 -38.32
N SER A 5 28.06 -55.86 -38.69
CA SER A 5 27.11 -54.88 -38.18
C SER A 5 25.84 -55.61 -37.73
N LEU A 6 25.70 -55.76 -36.42
CA LEU A 6 24.50 -56.23 -35.73
C LEU A 6 23.87 -55.03 -35.02
N SER A 7 22.60 -54.73 -35.33
CA SER A 7 21.69 -53.98 -34.47
C SER A 7 20.26 -54.32 -34.92
N VAL A 8 19.66 -55.34 -34.29
CA VAL A 8 18.68 -55.26 -33.18
C VAL A 8 17.27 -54.93 -33.68
N THR A 9 16.43 -55.96 -33.65
CA THR A 9 14.98 -56.02 -33.87
C THR A 9 14.19 -55.33 -32.74
N ARG A 10 13.00 -54.79 -33.07
CA ARG A 10 11.78 -54.91 -32.24
C ARG A 10 10.51 -54.61 -33.04
N LEU A 11 9.53 -55.50 -32.87
CA LEU A 11 8.23 -55.57 -33.52
C LEU A 11 7.11 -54.90 -32.69
N ALA A 12 6.07 -54.49 -33.42
CA ALA A 12 4.63 -54.48 -33.11
C ALA A 12 4.02 -53.46 -32.13
N VAL A 13 3.00 -52.73 -32.61
CA VAL A 13 1.67 -52.59 -31.98
C VAL A 13 0.62 -52.43 -33.09
N SER A 14 -0.41 -53.28 -33.06
CA SER A 14 -1.60 -53.26 -33.92
C SER A 14 -2.68 -52.32 -33.35
N GLU A 15 -3.32 -51.52 -34.20
CA GLU A 15 -4.52 -50.73 -33.86
C GLU A 15 -5.77 -51.39 -34.48
N PRO A 16 -6.88 -51.58 -33.75
CA PRO A 16 -8.07 -52.27 -34.26
C PRO A 16 -8.94 -51.38 -35.18
N PRO A 17 -9.70 -51.96 -36.12
CA PRO A 17 -10.43 -51.21 -37.14
C PRO A 17 -11.61 -50.40 -36.56
N SER A 18 -11.71 -49.13 -36.98
CA SER A 18 -12.74 -48.18 -36.57
C SER A 18 -14.14 -48.56 -37.07
N GLN A 19 -15.13 -48.57 -36.18
CA GLN A 19 -16.54 -48.77 -36.54
C GLN A 19 -17.13 -47.56 -37.31
N PRO A 20 -18.04 -47.79 -38.28
CA PRO A 20 -18.60 -46.72 -39.10
C PRO A 20 -19.59 -45.84 -38.30
N LYS A 21 -19.35 -44.53 -38.26
CA LYS A 21 -20.22 -43.54 -37.60
C LYS A 21 -21.48 -43.30 -38.44
N HIS A 22 -22.65 -43.44 -37.83
CA HIS A 22 -23.97 -43.23 -38.44
C HIS A 22 -24.18 -41.76 -38.85
N THR A 23 -24.32 -41.50 -40.17
CA THR A 23 -24.56 -40.17 -40.74
C THR A 23 -25.98 -39.69 -40.44
N VAL A 24 -26.13 -38.80 -39.47
CA VAL A 24 -27.40 -38.09 -39.22
C VAL A 24 -27.43 -36.85 -40.10
N LEU A 25 -28.47 -36.71 -40.95
CA LEU A 25 -28.71 -35.51 -41.76
C LEU A 25 -28.94 -34.29 -40.84
N GLU A 26 -28.23 -33.19 -41.11
CA GLU A 26 -28.45 -31.94 -40.38
C GLU A 26 -29.84 -31.37 -40.70
N LYS A 27 -30.56 -30.94 -39.66
CA LYS A 27 -31.89 -30.35 -39.84
C LYS A 27 -31.76 -29.03 -40.62
N PRO A 28 -32.64 -28.74 -41.60
CA PRO A 28 -32.54 -27.52 -42.39
C PRO A 28 -32.75 -26.27 -41.52
N THR A 29 -32.07 -25.19 -41.87
CA THR A 29 -32.12 -23.92 -41.14
C THR A 29 -33.53 -23.32 -41.21
N ARG A 30 -34.07 -22.96 -40.05
CA ARG A 30 -35.40 -22.35 -39.93
C ARG A 30 -35.41 -20.99 -40.64
N PHE A 31 -36.32 -20.81 -41.58
CA PHE A 31 -36.56 -19.55 -42.28
C PHE A 31 -36.98 -18.46 -41.29
N VAL A 32 -36.17 -17.40 -41.16
CA VAL A 32 -36.48 -16.23 -40.34
C VAL A 32 -36.76 -15.06 -41.30
N PRO A 33 -38.01 -14.62 -41.46
CA PRO A 33 -38.29 -13.47 -42.30
C PRO A 33 -37.61 -12.23 -41.71
N PRO A 34 -37.13 -11.29 -42.54
CA PRO A 34 -36.53 -10.05 -42.06
C PRO A 34 -37.62 -9.20 -41.39
N SER A 35 -37.81 -9.36 -40.08
CA SER A 35 -38.92 -8.74 -39.35
C SER A 35 -38.74 -7.24 -39.12
N HIS A 36 -37.54 -6.66 -39.30
CA HIS A 36 -37.33 -5.22 -39.40
C HIS A 36 -36.05 -4.94 -40.21
N GLY A 37 -36.11 -4.00 -41.16
CA GLY A 37 -34.93 -3.58 -41.93
C GLY A 37 -33.83 -3.07 -40.98
N ALA A 38 -32.60 -3.53 -41.19
CA ALA A 38 -31.44 -3.09 -40.42
C ALA A 38 -31.40 -1.55 -40.39
N ARG A 39 -31.44 -0.97 -39.19
CA ARG A 39 -31.39 0.49 -39.01
C ARG A 39 -30.20 1.05 -39.81
N LEU A 40 -30.49 1.94 -40.76
CA LEU A 40 -29.47 2.67 -41.51
C LEU A 40 -28.49 3.32 -40.52
N ALA A 41 -27.19 3.14 -40.76
CA ALA A 41 -26.17 3.71 -39.92
C ALA A 41 -26.31 5.25 -39.94
N ARG A 42 -26.66 5.83 -38.79
CA ARG A 42 -26.76 7.30 -38.59
C ARG A 42 -25.43 8.04 -38.73
N LYS A 43 -24.38 7.38 -39.22
CA LYS A 43 -23.01 7.91 -39.27
C LYS A 43 -22.84 9.02 -40.30
N ASN A 44 -23.74 9.10 -41.28
CA ASN A 44 -23.64 10.03 -42.42
C ASN A 44 -24.76 11.08 -42.48
N LEU A 45 -25.56 11.23 -41.42
CA LEU A 45 -26.53 12.34 -41.39
C LEU A 45 -25.79 13.64 -41.01
N PRO A 46 -25.96 14.73 -41.79
CA PRO A 46 -25.42 16.03 -41.41
C PRO A 46 -25.98 16.44 -40.05
N LYS A 47 -25.09 16.76 -39.10
CA LYS A 47 -25.48 17.19 -37.74
C LYS A 47 -26.04 18.62 -37.71
N HIS A 48 -25.80 19.38 -38.77
CA HIS A 48 -26.14 20.78 -38.94
C HIS A 48 -26.76 20.95 -40.33
N TYR A 49 -27.84 21.73 -40.39
CA TYR A 49 -28.45 22.12 -41.66
C TYR A 49 -27.66 23.31 -42.20
N GLY A 50 -26.73 23.03 -43.12
CA GLY A 50 -25.93 24.06 -43.77
C GLY A 50 -24.57 23.55 -44.26
N PRO A 51 -23.82 24.41 -44.97
CA PRO A 51 -22.40 24.18 -45.25
C PRO A 51 -21.61 23.95 -43.95
N ALA A 52 -20.49 23.21 -44.03
CA ALA A 52 -19.59 23.05 -42.90
C ALA A 52 -18.96 24.39 -42.52
N PHE A 53 -18.89 24.68 -41.22
CA PHE A 53 -18.28 25.92 -40.72
C PHE A 53 -16.80 26.01 -41.10
N THR A 54 -16.37 27.21 -41.46
CA THR A 54 -14.94 27.49 -41.62
C THR A 54 -14.23 27.42 -40.26
N PRO A 55 -12.93 27.12 -40.20
CA PRO A 55 -12.21 27.03 -38.93
C PRO A 55 -12.22 28.34 -38.14
N ASP A 56 -12.37 29.48 -38.81
CA ASP A 56 -12.42 30.80 -38.15
C ASP A 56 -13.81 31.10 -37.59
N GLU A 57 -14.88 30.71 -38.29
CA GLU A 57 -16.25 30.77 -37.78
C GLU A 57 -16.43 29.92 -36.51
N ILE A 58 -15.77 28.76 -36.42
CA ILE A 58 -15.81 27.90 -35.22
C ILE A 58 -15.18 28.61 -34.03
N LYS A 59 -14.02 29.27 -34.22
CA LYS A 59 -13.36 30.03 -33.14
C LYS A 59 -14.22 31.20 -32.69
N GLU A 60 -14.85 31.91 -33.64
CA GLU A 60 -15.78 32.99 -33.30
C GLU A 60 -16.99 32.47 -32.53
N GLN A 61 -17.57 31.34 -32.95
CA GLN A 61 -18.71 30.74 -32.28
C GLN A 61 -18.37 30.33 -30.83
N ASN A 62 -17.18 29.78 -30.59
CA ASN A 62 -16.71 29.41 -29.25
C ASN A 62 -16.46 30.61 -28.33
N ASN A 63 -16.14 31.78 -28.91
CA ASN A 63 -15.89 33.01 -28.17
C ASN A 63 -17.15 33.85 -27.91
N ARG A 64 -18.28 33.53 -28.54
CA ARG A 64 -19.54 34.26 -28.37
C ARG A 64 -20.23 33.84 -27.08
N ASP A 65 -20.53 34.84 -26.24
CA ASP A 65 -21.29 34.65 -25.01
C ASP A 65 -22.79 34.69 -25.31
N TYR A 66 -23.48 33.58 -25.09
CA TYR A 66 -24.92 33.47 -25.30
C TYR A 66 -25.62 33.20 -23.96
N PRO A 67 -26.76 33.86 -23.70
CA PRO A 67 -27.54 33.55 -22.50
C PRO A 67 -27.93 32.07 -22.52
N THR A 68 -27.84 31.40 -21.38
CA THR A 68 -28.11 29.95 -21.17
C THR A 68 -27.04 28.96 -21.65
N MET A 69 -25.99 29.40 -22.35
CA MET A 69 -24.86 28.53 -22.69
C MET A 69 -23.75 28.59 -21.63
N LEU A 70 -22.83 27.63 -21.69
CA LEU A 70 -21.59 27.72 -20.91
C LEU A 70 -20.82 28.98 -21.33
N PRO A 71 -20.11 29.62 -20.39
CA PRO A 71 -19.29 30.79 -20.70
C PRO A 71 -18.24 30.44 -21.75
N PRO A 72 -17.84 31.41 -22.61
CA PRO A 72 -16.92 31.16 -23.71
C PRO A 72 -15.55 30.73 -23.23
N GLU A 73 -14.83 29.99 -24.08
CA GLU A 73 -13.48 29.50 -23.80
C GLU A 73 -12.53 30.67 -23.51
N GLY A 74 -11.62 30.49 -22.54
CA GLY A 74 -10.69 31.55 -22.11
C GLY A 74 -11.23 32.51 -21.03
N THR A 75 -12.50 32.41 -20.65
CA THR A 75 -13.02 33.10 -19.45
C THR A 75 -12.70 32.34 -18.16
N PHE A 76 -12.59 33.05 -17.03
CA PHE A 76 -12.42 32.42 -15.72
C PHE A 76 -13.57 31.48 -15.38
N ALA A 77 -14.80 31.88 -15.70
CA ALA A 77 -15.99 31.06 -15.47
C ALA A 77 -15.90 29.74 -16.25
N HIS A 78 -15.51 29.79 -17.53
CA HIS A 78 -15.31 28.57 -18.31
C HIS A 78 -14.25 27.67 -17.69
N TRP A 79 -13.10 28.24 -17.32
CA TRP A 79 -12.04 27.50 -16.64
C TRP A 79 -12.52 26.84 -15.34
N PHE A 80 -13.24 27.56 -14.48
CA PHE A 80 -13.71 27.01 -13.21
C PHE A 80 -14.69 25.85 -13.43
N TRP A 81 -15.65 25.99 -14.34
CA TRP A 81 -16.67 24.98 -14.61
C TRP A 81 -16.17 23.77 -15.41
N THR A 82 -15.20 23.93 -16.31
CA THR A 82 -14.72 22.81 -17.14
C THR A 82 -13.43 22.15 -16.63
N SER A 83 -12.70 22.81 -15.71
CA SER A 83 -11.47 22.26 -15.15
C SER A 83 -11.74 21.08 -14.22
N LYS A 84 -11.41 19.88 -14.70
CA LYS A 84 -11.49 18.64 -13.89
C LYS A 84 -10.56 18.71 -12.68
N ALA A 85 -9.41 19.37 -12.82
CA ALA A 85 -8.44 19.50 -11.73
C ALA A 85 -9.00 20.30 -10.54
N VAL A 86 -9.68 21.41 -10.80
CA VAL A 86 -10.29 22.24 -9.75
C VAL A 86 -11.37 21.46 -9.02
N HIS A 87 -12.26 20.80 -9.76
CA HIS A 87 -13.32 19.97 -9.17
C HIS A 87 -12.75 18.80 -8.37
N SER A 88 -11.73 18.10 -8.88
CA SER A 88 -11.06 17.02 -8.17
C SER A 88 -10.38 17.54 -6.90
N TRP A 89 -9.71 18.68 -6.94
CA TRP A 89 -9.08 19.29 -5.76
C TRP A 89 -10.11 19.66 -4.68
N ILE A 90 -11.23 20.28 -5.08
CA ILE A 90 -12.31 20.64 -4.15
C ILE A 90 -12.96 19.37 -3.57
N ALA A 91 -13.24 18.35 -4.40
CA ALA A 91 -13.83 17.10 -3.95
C ALA A 91 -12.90 16.35 -2.98
N ILE A 92 -11.62 16.23 -3.31
CA ILE A 92 -10.63 15.58 -2.44
C ILE A 92 -10.44 16.39 -1.16
N GLY A 93 -10.31 17.71 -1.27
CA GLY A 93 -10.13 18.61 -0.13
C GLY A 93 -11.32 18.56 0.83
N THR A 94 -12.54 18.64 0.32
CA THR A 94 -13.76 18.52 1.15
C THR A 94 -13.87 17.16 1.82
N LEU A 95 -13.60 16.06 1.11
CA LEU A 95 -13.59 14.72 1.70
C LEU A 95 -12.49 14.55 2.75
N THR A 96 -11.33 15.15 2.54
CA THR A 96 -10.20 15.08 3.47
C THR A 96 -10.52 15.86 4.75
N VAL A 97 -11.07 17.08 4.64
CA VAL A 97 -11.51 17.86 5.80
C VAL A 97 -12.61 17.14 6.56
N LEU A 98 -13.61 16.56 5.88
CA LEU A 98 -14.67 15.79 6.53
C LEU A 98 -14.12 14.52 7.23
N GLY A 99 -13.16 13.84 6.61
CA GLY A 99 -12.48 12.69 7.19
C GLY A 99 -11.68 13.04 8.44
N VAL A 100 -10.85 14.08 8.36
CA VAL A 100 -10.04 14.55 9.50
C VAL A 100 -10.95 15.01 10.64
N THR A 101 -11.98 15.81 10.36
CA THR A 101 -12.92 16.27 11.40
C THR A 101 -13.68 15.13 12.05
N SER A 102 -14.10 14.11 11.30
CA SER A 102 -14.72 12.90 11.84
C SER A 102 -13.78 12.15 12.79
N ILE A 103 -12.50 11.98 12.39
CA ILE A 103 -11.48 11.34 13.24
C ILE A 103 -11.27 12.13 14.53
N LEU A 104 -11.12 13.45 14.44
CA LEU A 104 -10.92 14.32 15.60
C LEU A 104 -12.14 14.32 16.54
N MET A 105 -13.36 14.30 15.99
CA MET A 105 -14.59 14.23 16.80
C MET A 105 -14.70 12.88 17.52
N ASN A 106 -14.43 11.77 16.83
CA ASN A 106 -14.40 10.45 17.44
C ASN A 106 -13.32 10.35 18.53
N PHE A 107 -12.14 10.92 18.28
CA PHE A 107 -11.06 11.00 19.27
C PHE A 107 -11.48 11.80 20.50
N SER A 108 -12.11 12.96 20.32
CA SER A 108 -12.57 13.80 21.44
C SER A 108 -13.62 13.09 22.32
N GLN A 109 -14.38 12.15 21.76
CA GLN A 109 -15.40 11.38 22.51
C GLN A 109 -14.83 10.14 23.22
N THR A 110 -13.82 9.49 22.63
CA THR A 110 -13.30 8.20 23.11
C THR A 110 -12.00 8.29 23.88
N SER A 111 -11.25 9.38 23.72
CA SER A 111 -9.93 9.54 24.33
C SER A 111 -10.02 9.89 25.82
N PRO A 112 -9.21 9.25 26.68
CA PRO A 112 -9.12 9.63 28.09
C PRO A 112 -8.45 10.99 28.32
N PHE A 113 -7.77 11.54 27.30
CA PHE A 113 -7.00 12.79 27.36
C PHE A 113 -7.75 13.99 26.76
N LYS A 114 -9.08 13.93 26.67
CA LYS A 114 -9.89 14.98 26.02
C LYS A 114 -9.79 16.36 26.68
N GLU A 115 -9.57 16.41 28.00
CA GLU A 115 -9.48 17.66 28.76
C GLU A 115 -8.20 18.44 28.45
N LEU A 116 -7.20 17.78 27.85
CA LEU A 116 -5.94 18.39 27.43
C LEU A 116 -6.04 19.05 26.03
N ILE A 117 -7.19 18.92 25.37
CA ILE A 117 -7.41 19.47 24.04
C ILE A 117 -7.67 20.98 24.16
N PRO A 118 -6.92 21.83 23.45
CA PRO A 118 -7.15 23.27 23.47
C PRO A 118 -8.54 23.63 22.90
N PRO A 119 -9.20 24.69 23.42
CA PRO A 119 -10.48 25.14 22.91
C PRO A 119 -10.37 25.57 21.43
N SER A 120 -11.44 25.35 20.65
CA SER A 120 -11.44 25.66 19.21
C SER A 120 -11.23 27.15 18.89
N SER A 121 -11.46 28.05 19.85
CA SER A 121 -11.17 29.48 19.71
C SER A 121 -9.68 29.79 19.60
N GLU A 122 -8.83 28.95 20.18
CA GLU A 122 -7.38 29.13 20.18
C GLU A 122 -6.77 28.96 18.79
N LEU A 123 -7.42 28.19 17.91
CA LEU A 123 -7.03 28.01 16.51
C LEU A 123 -6.86 29.35 15.76
N PHE A 124 -7.69 30.35 16.07
CA PHE A 124 -7.62 31.67 15.43
C PHE A 124 -6.65 32.63 16.12
N THR A 125 -6.26 32.36 17.37
CA THR A 125 -5.36 33.24 18.14
C THR A 125 -3.92 32.77 18.03
N ASP A 126 -3.67 31.48 18.27
CA ASP A 126 -2.39 30.81 18.10
C ASP A 126 -2.58 29.46 17.40
N PRO A 127 -2.59 29.45 16.05
CA PRO A 127 -2.77 28.23 15.28
C PRO A 127 -1.61 27.24 15.48
N THR A 128 -0.41 27.74 15.78
CA THR A 128 0.78 26.89 15.91
C THR A 128 0.73 26.09 17.20
N HIS A 129 0.44 26.75 18.32
CA HIS A 129 0.27 26.08 19.61
C HIS A 129 -0.88 25.07 19.56
N PHE A 130 -2.01 25.44 18.97
CA PHE A 130 -3.17 24.55 18.83
C PHE A 130 -2.80 23.22 18.15
N ILE A 131 -2.08 23.29 17.02
CA ILE A 131 -1.69 22.09 16.27
C ILE A 131 -0.71 21.23 17.09
N PHE A 132 0.31 21.83 17.70
CA PHE A 132 1.28 21.08 18.51
C PHE A 132 0.65 20.44 19.75
N ALA A 133 -0.26 21.14 20.42
CA ALA A 133 -1.02 20.59 21.55
C ALA A 133 -1.85 19.36 21.10
N TRP A 134 -2.53 19.43 19.96
CA TRP A 134 -3.26 18.29 19.40
C TRP A 134 -2.35 17.11 19.08
N VAL A 135 -1.20 17.35 18.43
CA VAL A 135 -0.22 16.30 18.13
C VAL A 135 0.28 15.65 19.42
N HIS A 136 0.56 16.43 20.46
CA HIS A 136 1.00 15.92 21.75
C HIS A 136 -0.06 15.01 22.41
N VAL A 137 -1.32 15.43 22.41
CA VAL A 137 -2.43 14.63 22.97
C VAL A 137 -2.63 13.33 22.19
N ILE A 138 -2.50 13.35 20.86
CA ILE A 138 -2.54 12.15 20.02
C ILE A 138 -1.37 11.20 20.37
N GLN A 139 -0.15 11.73 20.51
CA GLN A 139 1.01 10.94 20.92
C GLN A 139 0.80 10.28 22.28
N LEU A 140 0.26 11.02 23.25
CA LEU A 140 -0.06 10.50 24.58
C LEU A 140 -1.10 9.37 24.54
N HIS A 141 -2.15 9.54 23.74
CA HIS A 141 -3.16 8.50 23.50
C HIS A 141 -2.55 7.23 22.90
N HIS A 142 -1.64 7.38 21.94
CA HIS A 142 -0.94 6.23 21.36
C HIS A 142 0.01 5.58 22.36
N ALA A 143 0.71 6.35 23.19
CA ALA A 143 1.59 5.83 24.24
C ALA A 143 0.80 4.98 25.24
N ASP A 144 -0.32 5.48 25.75
CA ASP A 144 -1.22 4.75 26.66
C ASP A 144 -1.80 3.48 26.01
N SER A 145 -2.26 3.57 24.76
CA SER A 145 -2.78 2.42 24.01
C SER A 145 -1.69 1.35 23.80
N ASN A 146 -0.46 1.78 23.54
CA ASN A 146 0.68 0.87 23.38
C ASN A 146 1.06 0.21 24.71
N GLN A 147 1.07 0.96 25.82
CA GLN A 147 1.32 0.41 27.15
C GLN A 147 0.29 -0.66 27.51
N LYS A 148 -1.00 -0.37 27.34
CA LYS A 148 -2.08 -1.35 27.54
C LYS A 148 -1.91 -2.60 26.68
N ALA A 149 -1.52 -2.43 25.42
CA ALA A 149 -1.27 -3.55 24.53
C ALA A 149 -0.08 -4.39 24.99
N ILE A 150 1.01 -3.75 25.45
CA ILE A 150 2.19 -4.41 25.99
C ILE A 150 1.86 -5.18 27.27
N ASP A 151 1.16 -4.55 28.21
CA ASP A 151 0.74 -5.17 29.48
C ASP A 151 -0.13 -6.41 29.22
N SER A 152 -1.08 -6.31 28.27
CA SER A 152 -1.93 -7.44 27.89
C SER A 152 -1.13 -8.61 27.30
N ARG A 153 -0.04 -8.32 26.58
CA ARG A 153 0.86 -9.34 26.03
C ARG A 153 1.71 -9.97 27.12
N PHE A 154 2.26 -9.16 28.03
CA PHE A 154 3.02 -9.66 29.18
C PHE A 154 2.18 -10.54 30.09
N ALA A 155 0.93 -10.19 30.37
CA ALA A 155 0.02 -11.02 31.14
C ALA A 155 -0.19 -12.41 30.49
N ARG A 156 -0.34 -12.45 29.16
CA ARG A 156 -0.47 -13.72 28.40
C ARG A 156 0.83 -14.53 28.41
N LEU A 157 1.98 -13.87 28.28
CA LEU A 157 3.28 -14.52 28.34
C LEU A 157 3.57 -15.07 29.73
N ASP A 158 3.27 -14.33 30.79
CA ASP A 158 3.43 -14.77 32.17
C ASP A 158 2.58 -16.02 32.46
N ASP A 159 1.30 -16.03 32.06
CA ASP A 159 0.46 -17.22 32.16
C ASP A 159 1.04 -18.41 31.37
N ALA A 160 1.50 -18.19 30.13
CA ALA A 160 2.15 -19.22 29.34
C ALA A 160 3.44 -19.75 29.99
N MET A 161 4.25 -18.88 30.59
CA MET A 161 5.47 -19.26 31.32
C MET A 161 5.15 -20.05 32.58
N LYS A 162 4.16 -19.62 33.37
CA LYS A 162 3.69 -20.37 34.56
C LYS A 162 3.24 -21.77 34.21
N ARG A 163 2.50 -21.93 33.10
CA ARG A 163 2.09 -23.26 32.60
C ARG A 163 3.29 -24.13 32.22
N LYS A 164 4.29 -23.56 31.54
CA LYS A 164 5.54 -24.28 31.21
C LYS A 164 6.31 -24.67 32.46
N MET A 165 6.45 -23.76 33.43
CA MET A 165 7.11 -24.02 34.71
C MET A 165 6.42 -25.15 35.47
N TYR A 166 5.09 -25.13 35.54
CA TYR A 166 4.31 -26.20 36.17
C TYR A 166 4.55 -27.56 35.47
N GLN A 167 4.52 -27.59 34.13
CA GLN A 167 4.78 -28.82 33.37
C GLN A 167 6.19 -29.38 33.63
N ARG A 168 7.21 -28.52 33.68
CA ARG A 168 8.58 -28.91 34.01
C ARG A 168 8.70 -29.47 35.42
N ALA A 169 8.12 -28.79 36.41
CA ALA A 169 8.13 -29.24 37.80
C ALA A 169 7.46 -30.62 37.98
N HIS A 170 6.45 -30.92 37.16
CA HIS A 170 5.74 -32.20 37.16
C HIS A 170 6.25 -33.22 36.13
N GLY A 171 7.30 -32.92 35.36
CA GLY A 171 7.90 -33.83 34.38
C GLY A 171 7.00 -34.17 33.18
N ILE A 172 5.95 -33.39 32.92
CA ILE A 172 4.98 -33.59 31.81
C ILE A 172 5.33 -32.67 30.62
N GLU A 173 6.62 -32.35 30.44
CA GLU A 173 7.03 -31.38 29.43
C GLU A 173 6.66 -31.89 28.03
N GLN A 174 5.60 -31.29 27.46
CA GLN A 174 5.24 -31.53 26.07
C GLN A 174 6.22 -30.77 25.20
N GLU A 175 7.09 -31.51 24.51
CA GLU A 175 7.98 -30.95 23.50
C GLU A 175 7.17 -30.06 22.54
N SER A 176 7.54 -28.79 22.48
CA SER A 176 6.92 -27.82 21.59
C SER A 176 6.97 -28.32 20.13
N PRO A 177 5.99 -27.94 19.28
CA PRO A 177 6.02 -28.35 17.87
C PRO A 177 7.30 -27.86 17.16
N ILE A 178 7.91 -26.76 17.62
CA ILE A 178 9.17 -26.24 17.11
C ILE A 178 10.34 -27.15 17.48
N THR A 179 10.41 -27.64 18.73
CA THR A 179 11.45 -28.60 19.15
C THR A 179 11.32 -29.96 18.45
N LYS A 180 10.11 -30.34 18.03
CA LYS A 180 9.88 -31.55 17.22
C LYS A 180 10.35 -31.41 15.77
N ILE A 181 10.30 -30.19 15.21
CA ILE A 181 10.65 -29.91 13.81
C ILE A 181 12.14 -29.54 13.65
N PHE A 182 12.71 -28.79 14.60
CA PHE A 182 14.09 -28.29 14.53
C PHE A 182 15.09 -29.07 15.39
N GLY A 183 14.66 -30.15 16.04
CA GLY A 183 15.47 -30.85 17.03
C GLY A 183 15.62 -30.05 18.32
N LYS A 184 16.18 -30.69 19.34
CA LYS A 184 16.35 -30.12 20.69
C LYS A 184 17.39 -28.99 20.64
N ILE A 185 16.92 -27.76 20.43
CA ILE A 185 17.72 -26.56 20.63
C ILE A 185 18.04 -26.50 22.14
N PRO A 186 19.30 -26.37 22.56
CA PRO A 186 19.65 -26.27 23.97
C PRO A 186 18.92 -25.08 24.62
N GLU A 187 18.27 -25.36 25.75
CA GLU A 187 17.43 -24.44 26.55
C GLU A 187 18.28 -23.33 27.22
N PRO A 188 17.64 -22.26 27.75
CA PRO A 188 18.17 -20.90 27.75
C PRO A 188 19.16 -20.54 28.86
N GLU A 189 19.64 -21.47 29.67
CA GLU A 189 20.68 -21.15 30.68
C GLU A 189 21.99 -20.75 29.97
N ASP A 190 22.34 -21.48 28.92
CA ASP A 190 23.47 -21.15 28.04
C ASP A 190 23.21 -19.93 27.16
N GLN A 191 21.94 -19.65 26.81
CA GLN A 191 21.57 -18.50 25.97
C GLN A 191 21.48 -17.21 26.78
N VAL A 192 21.05 -17.24 28.04
CA VAL A 192 21.07 -16.09 28.95
C VAL A 192 22.51 -15.72 29.31
N GLU A 193 23.41 -16.70 29.46
CA GLU A 193 24.83 -16.43 29.59
C GLU A 193 25.45 -15.90 28.29
N ALA A 194 25.10 -16.45 27.12
CA ALA A 194 25.53 -15.94 25.83
C ALA A 194 24.98 -14.52 25.52
N GLU A 195 23.74 -14.23 25.90
CA GLU A 195 23.12 -12.90 25.78
C GLU A 195 23.74 -11.91 26.76
N LYS A 196 24.03 -12.32 28.01
CA LYS A 196 24.81 -11.49 28.95
C LYS A 196 26.21 -11.21 28.44
N LEU A 197 26.89 -12.19 27.85
CA LEU A 197 28.22 -12.03 27.26
C LEU A 197 28.20 -11.13 26.02
N THR A 198 27.17 -11.20 25.19
CA THR A 198 27.04 -10.35 24.01
C THR A 198 26.61 -8.91 24.35
N VAL A 199 25.73 -8.73 25.34
CA VAL A 199 25.38 -7.42 25.89
C VAL A 199 26.59 -6.78 26.60
N ALA A 200 27.35 -7.54 27.40
CA ALA A 200 28.59 -7.07 28.01
C ALA A 200 29.64 -6.66 26.95
N LYS A 201 29.78 -7.42 25.86
CA LYS A 201 30.68 -7.10 24.74
C LYS A 201 30.23 -5.88 23.94
N LEU A 202 28.92 -5.63 23.83
CA LEU A 202 28.36 -4.42 23.23
C LEU A 202 28.54 -3.20 24.14
N GLU A 203 28.43 -3.37 25.46
CA GLU A 203 28.75 -2.33 26.45
C GLU A 203 30.24 -1.98 26.45
N GLU A 204 31.13 -2.95 26.33
CA GLU A 204 32.58 -2.69 26.19
C GLU A 204 32.91 -1.98 24.88
N LYS A 205 32.29 -2.40 23.77
CA LYS A 205 32.49 -1.77 22.46
C LYS A 205 31.94 -0.34 22.42
N THR A 206 30.84 -0.07 23.11
CA THR A 206 30.30 1.30 23.24
C THR A 206 31.15 2.16 24.18
N LYS A 207 31.68 1.60 25.27
CA LYS A 207 32.67 2.29 26.12
C LYS A 207 33.97 2.59 25.38
N GLN A 208 34.46 1.66 24.54
CA GLN A 208 35.61 1.90 23.66
C GLN A 208 35.32 2.98 22.61
N ALA A 209 34.15 2.98 21.98
CA ALA A 209 33.75 4.03 21.05
C ALA A 209 33.61 5.41 21.72
N ILE A 210 33.25 5.46 23.01
CA ILE A 210 33.18 6.70 23.79
C ILE A 210 34.59 7.17 24.19
N VAL A 211 35.53 6.27 24.47
CA VAL A 211 36.94 6.60 24.77
C VAL A 211 37.67 7.06 23.51
N ASP A 212 37.40 6.45 22.36
CA ASP A 212 37.93 6.86 21.05
C ASP A 212 37.35 8.22 20.60
N ALA A 213 36.13 8.56 21.04
CA ALA A 213 35.51 9.87 20.82
C ALA A 213 35.96 10.95 21.83
N ALA A 214 36.71 10.58 22.88
CA ALA A 214 37.15 11.50 23.94
C ALA A 214 38.63 11.92 23.85
N GLY A 215 39.33 11.57 22.77
CA GLY A 215 40.71 11.97 22.50
C GLY A 215 40.83 13.09 21.46
N GLY A 216 40.59 14.35 21.85
CA GLY A 216 40.92 15.53 21.04
C GLY A 216 40.02 16.74 21.34
N PRO A 217 40.58 17.95 21.56
CA PRO A 217 39.91 19.01 22.30
C PRO A 217 38.89 19.80 21.47
N VAL A 218 37.95 20.36 22.23
CA VAL A 218 37.00 21.45 21.93
C VAL A 218 37.48 22.40 20.83
N GLU A 219 36.68 22.56 19.77
CA GLU A 219 36.32 23.86 19.16
C GLU A 219 35.34 23.67 17.97
N THR A 220 34.28 24.47 17.93
CA THR A 220 33.50 24.80 16.71
C THR A 220 33.96 26.19 16.24
N PRO A 221 33.62 26.69 15.03
CA PRO A 221 33.02 26.06 13.84
C PRO A 221 33.71 26.45 12.49
N THR A 222 33.67 25.62 11.44
CA THR A 222 33.65 26.08 10.01
C THR A 222 33.37 24.93 9.02
N ILE A 223 32.48 25.18 8.06
CA ILE A 223 32.18 24.42 6.82
C ILE A 223 33.23 24.83 5.73
N PRO A 224 33.53 24.14 4.58
CA PRO A 224 33.09 22.84 4.01
C PRO A 224 34.25 21.91 3.49
N THR A 225 33.87 20.70 3.03
CA THR A 225 34.32 20.01 1.78
C THR A 225 34.90 18.60 1.97
N SER A 226 34.13 17.64 1.44
CA SER A 226 34.50 16.43 0.64
C SER A 226 33.98 15.12 1.22
N GLU A 227 32.98 14.54 0.53
CA GLU A 227 32.43 13.20 0.76
C GLU A 227 33.42 12.08 0.37
N PRO A 228 33.10 10.80 0.67
CA PRO A 228 32.51 10.02 -0.41
C PRO A 228 31.16 9.36 -0.06
N THR A 229 30.22 9.58 -0.97
CA THR A 229 28.82 9.14 -0.99
C THR A 229 28.71 7.61 -1.10
N GLN A 230 27.93 7.00 -0.20
CA GLN A 230 27.50 5.61 -0.31
C GLN A 230 26.43 5.47 -1.42
N PRO A 231 26.46 4.41 -2.26
CA PRO A 231 25.52 4.27 -3.38
C PRO A 231 24.10 3.96 -2.89
N ARG A 232 23.20 4.95 -2.99
CA ARG A 232 21.77 4.78 -2.70
C ARG A 232 21.07 4.04 -3.86
N LYS A 233 20.32 2.99 -3.52
CA LYS A 233 19.49 2.24 -4.49
C LYS A 233 18.32 3.11 -4.93
N LYS A 234 18.21 3.30 -6.24
CA LYS A 234 17.25 4.16 -6.92
C LYS A 234 15.90 3.45 -7.01
N TRP A 235 14.90 3.92 -6.27
CA TRP A 235 13.50 3.56 -6.48
C TRP A 235 12.77 4.82 -6.92
N PHE A 236 12.19 4.79 -8.11
CA PHE A 236 11.44 5.88 -8.76
C PHE A 236 12.23 7.15 -9.16
N GLY A 237 13.24 6.98 -10.02
CA GLY A 237 13.43 7.85 -11.20
C GLY A 237 13.45 9.38 -11.04
N LEU A 238 13.82 9.93 -9.89
CA LEU A 238 14.19 11.35 -9.75
C LEU A 238 15.48 11.46 -8.92
N PHE A 239 16.29 12.45 -9.29
CA PHE A 239 17.70 12.67 -8.95
C PHE A 239 18.04 12.56 -7.46
#